data_AF-A0A8T0UUJ9-F1
#
_entry.id   AF-A0A8T0UUJ9-F1
#
_cell.length_a   1.000
_cell.length_b   1.000
_cell.length_c   1.000
_cell.angle_alpha   90.00
_cell.angle_beta   90.00
_cell.angle_gamma   90.00
#
_symmetry.space_group_name_H-M   'P 1'
#
loop_
_entity.id
_entity.type
_entity.pdbx_description
1 polymer ?
#
loop_
_entity_poly.entity_id
_entity_poly.type
_entity_poly.pdbx_seq_one_letter_code
_entity_poly.pdbx_strand_id
1 'polypeptide(L)'
;MLGLGETDEEVKQTMADLRAVDVDILTLGQYLQPTERHLTVREYVTPEKFDFWKDYGESLGFLYVASGPLVRSSYRAGELFVQNLVRRKKETLCIYCILAIYLQAASALRSYPHTQYCVIVCRRHLERQDL
;
A
#
# COMPACT_ATOMS: atom_id res chain seq x y z
N MET A 1 3.98 -3.15 -6.61
CA MET A 1 5.36 -3.40 -7.06
C MET A 1 5.56 -2.53 -8.27
N LEU A 2 6.70 -1.84 -8.37
CA LEU A 2 7.01 -0.93 -9.47
C LEU A 2 7.90 -1.63 -10.51
N GLY A 3 7.95 -1.09 -11.73
CA GLY A 3 8.76 -1.60 -12.83
C GLY A 3 8.05 -2.57 -13.78
N LEU A 4 6.71 -2.58 -13.78
CA LEU A 4 5.88 -3.40 -14.67
C LEU A 4 5.33 -2.62 -15.87
N GLY A 5 5.66 -1.33 -15.97
CA GLY A 5 5.26 -0.45 -17.07
C GLY A 5 4.15 0.52 -16.69
N GLU A 6 3.90 0.71 -15.40
CA GLU A 6 3.01 1.72 -14.85
C GLU A 6 3.53 3.15 -15.10
N THR A 7 2.62 4.11 -15.27
CA THR A 7 2.99 5.54 -15.31
C THR A 7 2.94 6.18 -13.93
N ASP A 8 3.62 7.32 -13.78
CA ASP A 8 3.58 8.11 -12.54
C ASP A 8 2.14 8.49 -12.13
N GLU A 9 1.29 8.82 -13.11
CA GLU A 9 -0.10 9.18 -12.87
C GLU A 9 -0.90 8.00 -12.33
N GLU A 10 -0.67 6.79 -12.85
CA GLU A 10 -1.31 5.57 -12.35
C GLU A 10 -0.89 5.25 -10.92
N VAL A 11 0.40 5.46 -10.59
CA VAL A 11 0.91 5.29 -9.22
C VAL A 11 0.27 6.31 -8.28
N LYS A 12 0.23 7.60 -8.68
CA LYS A 12 -0.41 8.67 -7.87
C LYS A 12 -1.89 8.40 -7.64
N GLN A 13 -2.61 8.03 -8.69
CA GLN A 13 -4.04 7.69 -8.59
C GLN A 13 -4.25 6.51 -7.66
N THR A 14 -3.44 5.45 -7.79
CA THR A 14 -3.50 4.29 -6.90
C THR A 14 -3.28 4.71 -5.44
N MET A 15 -2.30 5.58 -5.17
CA MET A 15 -2.03 6.07 -3.82
C MET A 15 -3.22 6.87 -3.26
N ALA A 16 -3.86 7.70 -4.08
CA ALA A 16 -5.07 8.42 -3.70
C ALA A 16 -6.23 7.46 -3.40
N ASP A 17 -6.43 6.44 -4.23
CA ASP A 17 -7.48 5.43 -4.04
C ASP A 17 -7.26 4.62 -2.75
N LEU A 18 -6.01 4.25 -2.46
CA LEU A 18 -5.64 3.59 -1.20
C LEU A 18 -5.90 4.48 0.01
N ARG A 19 -5.66 5.78 -0.10
CA ARG A 19 -6.01 6.74 0.95
C ARG A 19 -7.52 6.91 1.11
N ALA A 20 -8.28 6.90 0.03
CA ALA A 20 -9.74 7.00 0.06
C ALA A 20 -10.43 5.83 0.79
N VAL A 21 -9.74 4.69 0.93
CA VAL A 21 -10.20 3.53 1.70
C VAL A 21 -9.45 3.33 3.03
N ASP A 22 -8.80 4.39 3.52
CA ASP A 22 -8.11 4.45 4.82
C ASP A 22 -7.00 3.40 4.99
N VAL A 23 -6.15 3.21 3.98
CA VAL A 23 -4.93 2.38 4.12
C VAL A 23 -3.86 3.15 4.88
N ASP A 24 -3.46 2.64 6.05
CA ASP A 24 -2.49 3.30 6.91
C ASP A 24 -1.03 3.14 6.46
N ILE A 25 -0.68 1.97 5.93
CA ILE A 25 0.72 1.58 5.63
C ILE A 25 0.84 1.30 4.14
N LEU A 26 1.82 1.93 3.50
CA LEU A 26 2.15 1.70 2.10
C LEU A 26 3.56 1.12 1.97
N THR A 27 3.70 0.09 1.14
CA THR A 27 4.98 -0.50 0.77
C THR A 27 5.16 -0.45 -0.75
N LEU A 28 6.23 0.19 -1.22
CA LEU A 28 6.61 0.28 -2.63
C LEU A 28 7.97 -0.38 -2.83
N GLY A 29 8.01 -1.40 -3.68
CA GLY A 29 9.23 -2.14 -3.97
C GLY A 29 9.35 -2.50 -5.44
N GLN A 30 10.59 -2.74 -5.88
CA GLN A 30 10.89 -3.14 -7.26
C GLN A 30 10.35 -4.54 -7.52
N TYR A 31 9.63 -4.67 -8.63
CA TYR A 31 9.30 -5.97 -9.20
C TYR A 31 10.57 -6.66 -9.68
N LEU A 32 10.86 -7.82 -9.10
CA LEU A 32 11.94 -8.70 -9.52
C LEU A 32 11.31 -9.96 -10.08
N GLN A 33 11.57 -10.21 -11.37
CA GLN A 33 11.06 -11.38 -12.07
C GLN A 33 11.64 -12.67 -11.43
N PRO A 34 10.82 -13.56 -10.86
CA PRO A 34 11.35 -14.76 -10.20
C PRO A 34 11.89 -15.80 -11.18
N THR A 35 11.23 -15.97 -12.32
CA THR A 35 11.61 -16.88 -13.40
C THR A 35 11.18 -16.30 -14.75
N GLU A 36 11.77 -16.78 -15.84
CA GLU A 36 11.50 -16.31 -17.21
C GLU A 36 10.03 -16.44 -17.66
N ARG A 37 9.24 -17.29 -16.98
CA ARG A 37 7.80 -17.47 -17.28
C ARG A 37 6.91 -16.36 -16.69
N HIS A 38 7.45 -15.55 -15.79
CA HIS A 38 6.71 -14.43 -15.19
C HIS A 38 6.81 -13.19 -16.06
N LEU A 39 6.01 -12.16 -15.74
CA LEU A 39 6.06 -10.87 -16.42
C LEU A 39 7.51 -10.34 -16.48
N THR A 40 7.90 -9.84 -17.64
CA THR A 40 9.21 -9.22 -17.81
C THR A 40 9.24 -7.87 -17.10
N VAL A 41 10.35 -7.58 -16.41
CA VAL A 41 10.60 -6.26 -15.85
C VAL A 41 10.66 -5.25 -17.00
N ARG A 42 9.82 -4.21 -16.96
CA ARG A 42 9.80 -3.12 -17.95
C ARG A 42 10.85 -2.06 -17.62
N GLU A 43 11.00 -1.75 -16.34
CA GLU A 43 11.90 -0.71 -15.85
C GLU A 43 12.46 -1.06 -14.48
N TYR A 44 13.72 -0.69 -14.25
CA TYR A 44 14.33 -0.67 -12.92
C TYR A 44 14.24 0.75 -12.38
N VAL A 45 13.38 0.94 -11.39
CA VAL A 45 13.12 2.25 -10.79
C VAL A 45 14.34 2.69 -9.98
N THR A 46 14.76 3.95 -10.15
CA THR A 46 15.94 4.47 -9.47
C THR A 46 15.68 4.70 -7.97
N PRO A 47 16.70 4.64 -7.11
CA PRO A 47 16.56 4.96 -5.69
C PRO A 47 15.92 6.32 -5.42
N GLU A 48 16.28 7.35 -6.18
CA GLU A 48 15.76 8.71 -6.03
C GLU A 48 14.25 8.77 -6.32
N LYS A 49 13.79 7.93 -7.26
CA LYS A 49 12.36 7.80 -7.57
C LYS A 49 11.60 7.12 -6.43
N PHE A 50 12.22 6.14 -5.75
CA PHE A 50 11.63 5.56 -4.53
C PHE A 50 11.54 6.59 -3.39
N ASP A 51 12.55 7.44 -3.23
CA ASP A 51 12.52 8.54 -2.25
C ASP A 51 11.39 9.53 -2.57
N PHE A 52 11.24 9.93 -3.84
CA PHE A 52 10.11 10.73 -4.29
C PHE A 52 8.76 10.10 -3.94
N TRP A 53 8.59 8.80 -4.17
CA TRP A 53 7.33 8.11 -3.86
C TRP A 53 7.05 8.02 -2.36
N LYS A 54 8.11 7.92 -1.55
CA LYS A 54 8.00 7.94 -0.10
C LYS A 54 7.45 9.29 0.36
N ASP A 55 8.08 10.37 -0.04
CA ASP A 55 7.69 11.74 0.34
C ASP A 55 6.29 12.07 -0.16
N TYR A 56 5.96 11.66 -1.38
CA TYR A 56 4.61 11.83 -1.92
C TYR A 56 3.57 11.06 -1.11
N GLY A 57 3.83 9.81 -0.74
CA GLY A 57 2.91 9.04 0.10
C GLY A 57 2.74 9.64 1.50
N GLU A 58 3.83 10.05 2.14
CA GLU A 58 3.75 10.73 3.43
C GLU A 58 2.93 12.03 3.32
N SER A 59 3.06 12.78 2.23
CA SER A 59 2.25 13.99 1.97
C SER A 59 0.74 13.71 1.80
N LEU A 60 0.38 12.50 1.34
CA LEU A 60 -1.02 12.07 1.22
C LEU A 60 -1.62 11.55 2.55
N GLY A 61 -0.81 11.48 3.61
CA GLY A 61 -1.27 11.10 4.94
C GLY A 61 -1.25 9.59 5.22
N PHE A 62 -0.45 8.80 4.49
CA PHE A 62 -0.11 7.45 4.97
C PHE A 62 0.63 7.56 6.31
N LEU A 63 0.26 6.73 7.30
CA LEU A 63 0.93 6.71 8.60
C LEU A 63 2.39 6.24 8.50
N TYR A 64 2.66 5.38 7.51
CA TYR A 64 4.00 4.93 7.19
C TYR A 64 4.13 4.53 5.73
N VAL A 65 5.23 4.95 5.10
CA VAL A 65 5.61 4.55 3.75
C VAL A 65 7.00 3.92 3.75
N ALA A 66 7.08 2.63 3.43
CA ALA A 66 8.34 1.99 3.07
C ALA A 66 8.47 1.99 1.55
N SER A 67 9.49 2.65 1.03
CA SER A 67 9.76 2.75 -0.40
C SER A 67 11.22 2.43 -0.67
N GLY A 68 11.50 1.51 -1.59
CA GLY A 68 12.87 1.18 -1.99
C GLY A 68 12.98 -0.10 -2.80
N PRO A 69 14.09 -0.33 -3.53
CA PRO A 69 14.20 -1.44 -4.48
C PRO A 69 13.94 -2.82 -3.85
N LEU A 70 14.47 -3.05 -2.65
CA LEU A 70 14.37 -4.33 -1.95
C LEU A 70 13.20 -4.40 -0.96
N VAL A 71 12.37 -3.36 -0.89
CA VAL A 71 11.19 -3.37 -0.01
C VAL A 71 10.25 -4.49 -0.44
N ARG A 72 9.76 -5.20 0.57
CA ARG A 72 8.73 -6.23 0.45
C ARG A 72 7.63 -5.92 1.44
N SER A 73 6.48 -6.52 1.22
CA SER A 73 5.33 -6.41 2.12
C SER A 73 5.74 -6.68 3.57
N SER A 74 6.48 -7.75 3.85
CA SER A 74 6.92 -8.12 5.20
C SER A 74 8.01 -7.21 5.79
N TYR A 75 8.58 -6.27 5.03
CA TYR A 75 9.69 -5.44 5.49
C TYR A 75 9.29 -4.61 6.72
N ARG A 76 9.94 -4.89 7.86
CA ARG A 76 9.70 -4.26 9.17
C ARG A 76 8.23 -4.32 9.64
N ALA A 77 7.43 -5.26 9.15
CA ALA A 77 6.00 -5.36 9.48
C ALA A 77 5.72 -5.48 10.99
N GLY A 78 6.59 -6.16 11.75
CA GLY A 78 6.47 -6.27 13.21
C GLY A 78 6.68 -4.94 13.93
N GLU A 79 7.71 -4.18 13.58
CA GLU A 79 7.95 -2.84 14.14
C GLU A 79 6.84 -1.86 13.76
N LEU A 80 6.34 -1.97 12.53
CA LEU A 80 5.23 -1.18 12.02
C LEU A 80 3.93 -1.48 12.74
N PHE A 81 3.66 -2.74 13.05
CA PHE A 81 2.50 -3.13 13.84
C PHE A 81 2.54 -2.51 15.24
N VAL A 82 3.70 -2.54 15.90
CA VAL A 82 3.90 -1.94 17.22
C VAL A 82 3.78 -0.42 17.18
N GLN A 83 4.41 0.26 16.20
CA GLN A 83 4.29 1.71 16.03
C GLN A 83 2.83 2.14 15.80
N ASN A 84 2.09 1.39 14.97
CA ASN A 84 0.68 1.63 14.76
C ASN A 84 -0.16 1.37 16.01
N LEU A 85 0.13 0.34 16.81
CA LEU A 85 -0.55 0.13 18.09
C LEU A 85 -0.35 1.29 19.07
N VAL A 86 0.89 1.80 19.18
CA VAL A 86 1.21 2.93 20.06
C VAL A 86 0.52 4.21 19.58
N ARG A 87 0.47 4.45 18.27
CA ARG A 87 -0.17 5.64 17.69
C ARG A 87 -1.71 5.55 17.75
N ARG A 88 -2.30 4.37 17.57
CA ARG A 88 -3.76 4.11 17.65
C ARG A 88 -4.36 4.30 19.05
N LYS A 89 -3.59 4.16 20.14
CA LYS A 89 -4.07 4.50 21.50
C LYS A 89 -4.45 5.98 21.66
N LYS A 90 -4.07 6.87 20.74
CA LYS A 90 -4.43 8.30 20.78
C LYS A 90 -5.75 8.66 20.10
N GLU A 91 -6.31 7.81 19.23
CA GLU A 91 -7.50 8.15 18.44
C GLU A 91 -8.61 7.13 18.68
N THR A 92 -9.42 7.40 19.69
CA THR A 92 -10.73 6.76 19.86
C THR A 92 -11.79 7.79 19.54
N LEU A 93 -12.49 7.69 18.40
CA LEU A 93 -13.95 7.87 18.32
C LEU A 93 -14.52 7.67 16.90
N CYS A 94 -15.74 7.14 16.91
CA CYS A 94 -16.81 7.19 15.90
C CYS A 94 -17.05 5.90 15.07
N ILE A 95 -18.19 5.28 15.38
CA ILE A 95 -18.62 3.91 15.09
C ILE A 95 -19.52 3.79 13.84
N TYR A 96 -19.84 4.87 13.13
CA TYR A 96 -20.94 4.87 12.15
C TYR A 96 -20.52 4.96 10.66
N CYS A 97 -19.81 3.97 10.09
CA CYS A 97 -19.57 3.94 8.63
C CYS A 97 -19.40 2.54 7.99
N ILE A 98 -19.91 1.47 8.58
CA ILE A 98 -19.46 0.09 8.24
C ILE A 98 -20.08 -0.54 6.97
N LEU A 99 -21.13 -0.01 6.33
CA LEU A 99 -21.77 -0.72 5.20
C LEU A 99 -21.16 -0.50 3.80
N ALA A 100 -20.30 0.50 3.57
CA ALA A 100 -19.90 0.88 2.20
C ALA A 100 -18.68 0.12 1.63
N ILE A 101 -17.85 -0.49 2.49
CA ILE A 101 -16.44 -0.76 2.15
C ILE A 101 -16.20 -2.19 1.63
N TYR A 102 -17.24 -3.00 1.42
CA TYR A 102 -17.07 -4.34 0.81
C TYR A 102 -17.24 -4.34 -0.72
N LEU A 103 -17.87 -3.32 -1.31
CA LEU A 103 -18.14 -3.28 -2.75
C LEU A 103 -17.07 -2.53 -3.58
N GLN A 104 -16.33 -1.59 -2.99
CA GLN A 104 -15.36 -0.74 -3.73
C GLN A 104 -13.95 -1.32 -3.86
N ALA A 105 -13.55 -2.25 -2.98
CA ALA A 105 -12.25 -2.93 -3.11
C ALA A 105 -12.21 -3.87 -4.34
N ALA A 106 -13.36 -4.38 -4.79
CA ALA A 106 -13.45 -5.24 -5.96
C ALA A 106 -13.43 -4.48 -7.30
N SER A 107 -13.80 -3.18 -7.30
CA SER A 107 -13.79 -2.37 -8.53
C SER A 107 -12.41 -1.80 -8.88
N ALA A 108 -11.55 -1.52 -7.88
CA ALA A 108 -10.19 -1.01 -8.13
C ALA A 108 -9.28 -2.04 -8.82
N LEU A 109 -9.48 -3.34 -8.58
CA LEU A 109 -8.72 -4.43 -9.21
C LEU A 109 -9.10 -4.69 -10.68
N ARG A 110 -10.20 -4.11 -11.18
CA ARG A 110 -10.63 -4.27 -12.58
C ARG A 110 -10.08 -3.20 -13.53
N SER A 111 -9.59 -2.08 -13.02
CA SER A 111 -9.20 -0.93 -13.84
C SER A 111 -7.75 -0.93 -14.30
N TYR A 112 -6.88 -1.75 -13.70
CA TYR A 112 -5.43 -1.73 -13.99
C TYR A 112 -4.86 -3.15 -14.14
N PRO A 113 -4.87 -3.72 -15.36
CA PRO A 113 -4.46 -5.12 -15.60
C PRO A 113 -2.95 -5.38 -15.41
N HIS A 114 -2.13 -4.34 -15.21
CA HIS A 114 -0.67 -4.46 -15.16
C HIS A 114 -0.05 -4.27 -13.77
N THR A 115 -0.86 -3.93 -12.76
CA THR A 115 -0.32 -3.48 -11.48
C THR A 115 -0.58 -4.48 -10.36
N GLN A 116 0.36 -5.41 -10.19
CA GLN A 116 0.47 -6.21 -8.98
C GLN A 116 1.03 -5.35 -7.84
N TYR A 117 0.17 -4.53 -7.25
CA TYR A 117 0.45 -3.89 -5.97
C TYR A 117 0.23 -4.89 -4.83
N CYS A 118 1.30 -5.55 -4.39
CA CYS A 118 1.30 -6.18 -3.07
C CYS A 118 1.44 -5.07 -2.01
N VAL A 119 0.35 -4.37 -1.75
CA VAL A 119 0.21 -3.46 -0.61
C VAL A 119 -0.08 -4.35 0.60
N ILE A 120 0.69 -4.24 1.69
CA ILE A 120 0.15 -4.69 2.98
C ILE A 120 -0.98 -3.74 3.33
N VAL A 121 -2.18 -4.12 2.93
CA VAL A 121 -3.42 -3.47 3.36
C VAL A 121 -3.65 -3.92 4.79
N CYS A 122 -3.03 -3.23 5.76
CA CYS A 122 -3.38 -3.42 7.16
C CYS A 122 -4.67 -2.65 7.45
N ARG A 123 -5.78 -3.10 6.85
CA ARG A 123 -7.11 -2.53 7.08
C ARG A 123 -7.56 -2.87 8.49
N ARG A 124 -8.26 -1.93 9.13
CA ARG A 124 -9.14 -2.08 10.29
C ARG A 124 -9.79 -3.48 10.34
N HIS A 125 -9.18 -4.41 11.06
CA HIS A 125 -9.76 -5.71 11.39
C HIS A 125 -9.23 -6.16 12.76
N LEU A 126 -9.64 -5.43 13.80
CA LEU A 126 -9.59 -5.92 15.17
C LEU A 126 -10.88 -5.44 15.83
N GLU A 127 -11.98 -6.16 15.58
CA GLU A 127 -12.98 -6.47 16.60
C GLU A 127 -14.04 -7.44 16.06
N ARG A 128 -14.36 -8.41 16.93
CA ARG A 128 -15.23 -9.60 16.81
C ARG A 128 -14.49 -10.83 16.24
N GLN A 129 -14.15 -11.85 17.03
CA GLN A 129 -14.87 -12.41 18.18
C GLN A 129 -13.89 -13.10 19.14
N ASP A 130 -13.90 -12.69 20.41
CA ASP A 130 -13.67 -13.59 21.54
C ASP A 130 -14.62 -13.14 22.66
N LEU A 131 -15.64 -13.99 22.87
CA LEU A 131 -16.55 -14.17 24.02
C LEU A 131 -17.25 -12.95 24.65
#